data_AF-A0A838QVK3-F1
#
_entry.id   AF-A0A838QVK3-F1
#
_cell.length_a   1.000
_cell.length_b   1.000
_cell.length_c   1.000
_cell.angle_alpha   90.00
_cell.angle_beta   90.00
_cell.angle_gamma   90.00
#
_symmetry.space_group_name_H-M   'P 1'
#
loop_
_entity.id
_entity.type
_entity.pdbx_description
1 polymer ?
#
loop_
_entity_poly.entity_id
_entity_poly.type
_entity_poly.pdbx_seq_one_letter_code
_entity_poly.pdbx_strand_id
1 'polypeptide(L)'
;MASFGGWSTARADPGKPVAVRWWGHSMVSIETYWNLRIIIDPYNATTGYEDPHVSGDLVLFTQENIDQSNQERVSGQPTIVHALDGDGSVRLLHHVLDRLPNESDPAWKDARRHVPRSPHAVVVTSIPSWRDDAGGERRGTSAMLLIEVDGVRIVHCGGLGQHALTNGQLSKLGRVDVLLIPVGGKVTLDGREAVHIVQQLKPQFVVPIHYRTPALKIELEPVEPFIDMLTPNYQVVRPVGNTLAVSQVDSSREESWKAVLLKYEPWAMPEELAALFSRKEAACRASQAVFAKLSTEQMNFQPSNGTHTPRWNSEHMMGRELGFFSQIFEQIDPAVPHIDLNPKQMPPDYVAAHPDWSGEEEARQMERATAFTQRFAYLLHGIDLDAKAPGSRWTTRSLLEQMERHYK
;
A
#
# COMPACT_ATOMS: atom_id res chain seq x y z
N MET A 1 11.21 6.05 -42.02
CA MET A 1 11.05 4.80 -41.25
C MET A 1 11.07 5.16 -39.77
N ALA A 2 9.93 5.57 -39.23
CA ALA A 2 9.79 5.83 -37.79
C ALA A 2 9.68 4.47 -37.08
N SER A 3 10.62 4.19 -36.18
CA SER A 3 10.56 3.01 -35.31
C SER A 3 9.42 3.21 -34.31
N PHE A 4 8.32 2.49 -34.50
CA PHE A 4 7.36 2.27 -33.44
C PHE A 4 8.04 1.44 -32.36
N GLY A 5 8.38 2.10 -31.25
CA GLY A 5 8.97 1.48 -30.07
C GLY A 5 8.11 0.32 -29.60
N GLY A 6 8.77 -0.80 -29.32
CA GLY A 6 8.13 -2.01 -28.82
C GLY A 6 7.36 -1.73 -27.54
N TRP A 7 6.15 -2.24 -27.49
CA TRP A 7 5.30 -2.23 -26.29
C TRP A 7 5.97 -3.13 -25.26
N SER A 8 6.76 -2.52 -24.37
CA SER A 8 7.36 -3.16 -23.22
C SER A 8 6.25 -3.68 -22.31
N THR A 9 6.20 -5.00 -22.08
CA THR A 9 5.61 -5.55 -20.85
C THR A 9 6.47 -5.04 -19.69
N ALA A 10 6.16 -3.86 -19.15
CA ALA A 10 6.92 -3.30 -18.05
C ALA A 10 6.96 -4.34 -16.92
N ARG A 11 8.18 -4.76 -16.58
CA ARG A 11 8.41 -5.52 -15.33
C ARG A 11 8.15 -4.56 -14.18
N ALA A 12 7.62 -5.06 -13.07
CA ALA A 12 7.43 -4.26 -11.87
C ALA A 12 8.73 -3.53 -11.51
N ASP A 13 8.67 -2.28 -11.04
CA ASP A 13 9.83 -1.56 -10.51
C ASP A 13 10.03 -1.99 -9.04
N PRO A 14 10.95 -2.93 -8.77
CA PRO A 14 11.04 -3.55 -7.47
C PRO A 14 11.59 -2.58 -6.43
N GLY A 15 11.02 -2.62 -5.22
CA GLY A 15 11.63 -1.98 -4.05
C GLY A 15 11.01 -0.66 -3.62
N LYS A 16 9.95 -0.17 -4.28
CA LYS A 16 9.13 0.89 -3.68
C LYS A 16 8.34 0.34 -2.49
N PRO A 17 8.24 1.06 -1.37
CA PRO A 17 7.52 0.58 -0.21
C PRO A 17 6.01 0.70 -0.40
N VAL A 18 5.32 -0.36 -0.03
CA VAL A 18 3.88 -0.53 0.03
C VAL A 18 3.46 -0.41 1.49
N ALA A 19 2.38 0.32 1.78
CA ALA A 19 1.79 0.35 3.11
C ALA A 19 0.60 -0.60 3.19
N VAL A 20 0.64 -1.53 4.15
CA VAL A 20 -0.49 -2.39 4.51
C VAL A 20 -1.07 -1.88 5.82
N ARG A 21 -2.38 -1.59 5.86
CA ARG A 21 -3.07 -1.16 7.08
C ARG A 21 -4.21 -2.06 7.47
N TRP A 22 -4.31 -2.33 8.77
CA TRP A 22 -5.45 -3.05 9.32
C TRP A 22 -6.41 -2.07 10.01
N TRP A 23 -7.66 -2.04 9.58
CA TRP A 23 -8.68 -1.13 10.13
C TRP A 23 -9.55 -1.78 11.19
N GLY A 24 -9.32 -3.06 11.48
CA GLY A 24 -10.17 -3.87 12.33
C GLY A 24 -10.90 -4.96 11.55
N HIS A 25 -11.32 -6.01 12.25
CA HIS A 25 -11.97 -7.18 11.66
C HIS A 25 -11.15 -7.77 10.49
N SER A 26 -11.76 -7.96 9.32
CA SER A 26 -11.10 -8.32 8.05
C SER A 26 -10.72 -7.12 7.18
N MET A 27 -11.03 -5.88 7.58
CA MET A 27 -10.81 -4.72 6.73
C MET A 27 -9.33 -4.34 6.68
N VAL A 28 -8.77 -4.38 5.47
CA VAL A 28 -7.37 -4.00 5.20
C VAL A 28 -7.32 -3.00 4.06
N SER A 29 -6.39 -2.05 4.13
CA SER A 29 -6.02 -1.26 2.96
C SER A 29 -4.57 -1.47 2.55
N ILE A 30 -4.32 -1.39 1.25
CA ILE A 30 -3.00 -1.42 0.64
C ILE A 30 -2.82 -0.12 -0.14
N GLU A 31 -1.79 0.64 0.16
CA GLU A 31 -1.42 1.85 -0.55
C GLU A 31 -0.05 1.71 -1.22
N THR A 32 0.00 2.02 -2.51
CA THR A 32 1.20 1.88 -3.34
C THR A 32 1.99 3.19 -3.43
N TYR A 33 3.23 3.11 -3.92
CA TYR A 33 4.02 4.31 -4.23
C TYR A 33 3.35 5.18 -5.31
N TRP A 34 2.67 4.55 -6.27
CA TRP A 34 1.89 5.23 -7.31
C TRP A 34 0.62 5.93 -6.79
N ASN A 35 0.40 5.87 -5.47
CA ASN A 35 -0.75 6.40 -4.76
C ASN A 35 -2.08 5.75 -5.17
N LEU A 36 -2.03 4.46 -5.56
CA LEU A 36 -3.23 3.64 -5.70
C LEU A 36 -3.61 3.05 -4.34
N ARG A 37 -4.90 3.06 -4.01
CA ARG A 37 -5.44 2.51 -2.76
C ARG A 37 -6.46 1.40 -3.01
N ILE A 38 -6.13 0.22 -2.48
CA ILE A 38 -6.99 -0.97 -2.52
C ILE A 38 -7.57 -1.16 -1.12
N ILE A 39 -8.88 -1.30 -1.01
CA ILE A 39 -9.58 -1.64 0.23
C ILE A 39 -10.13 -3.06 0.08
N ILE A 40 -9.93 -3.89 1.10
CA ILE A 40 -10.40 -5.28 1.11
C ILE A 40 -11.34 -5.43 2.30
N ASP A 41 -12.49 -6.05 2.06
CA ASP A 41 -13.50 -6.43 3.06
C ASP A 41 -13.89 -5.30 4.04
N PRO A 42 -14.33 -4.12 3.53
CA PRO A 42 -14.79 -3.05 4.40
C PRO A 42 -15.97 -3.51 5.27
N TYR A 43 -15.79 -3.37 6.59
CA TYR A 43 -16.78 -3.83 7.57
C TYR A 43 -17.99 -2.91 7.68
N ASN A 44 -19.09 -3.40 8.23
CA ASN A 44 -20.26 -2.55 8.52
C ASN A 44 -20.23 -1.97 9.96
N ALA A 45 -21.17 -1.08 10.28
CA ALA A 45 -21.29 -0.48 11.62
C ALA A 45 -21.69 -1.46 12.74
N THR A 46 -22.26 -2.62 12.40
CA THR A 46 -22.68 -3.63 13.38
C THR A 46 -21.50 -4.35 14.02
N THR A 47 -20.33 -4.36 13.36
CA THR A 47 -19.09 -4.94 13.91
C THR A 47 -18.61 -4.23 15.18
N GLY A 48 -18.92 -2.94 15.33
CA GLY A 48 -18.54 -2.11 16.48
C GLY A 48 -17.37 -1.17 16.24
N TYR A 49 -16.64 -1.31 15.13
CA TYR A 49 -15.61 -0.35 14.73
C TYR A 49 -16.21 0.97 14.23
N GLU A 50 -15.51 2.06 14.49
CA GLU A 50 -15.83 3.38 13.95
C GLU A 50 -15.61 3.44 12.43
N ASP A 51 -16.18 4.45 11.79
CA ASP A 51 -15.92 4.70 10.37
C ASP A 51 -14.48 5.21 10.20
N PRO A 52 -13.62 4.50 9.45
CA PRO A 52 -12.25 4.93 9.27
C PRO A 52 -12.11 6.06 8.24
N HIS A 53 -13.21 6.48 7.60
CA HIS A 53 -13.27 7.54 6.58
C HIS A 53 -12.26 7.35 5.44
N VAL A 54 -12.11 6.11 4.99
CA VAL A 54 -11.18 5.77 3.90
C VAL A 54 -11.79 6.09 2.53
N SER A 55 -10.92 6.40 1.57
CA SER A 55 -11.26 6.42 0.13
C SER A 55 -10.43 5.37 -0.59
N GLY A 56 -10.88 4.85 -1.74
CA GLY A 56 -10.13 3.84 -2.50
C GLY A 56 -10.31 3.98 -4.00
N ASP A 57 -9.38 3.41 -4.76
CA ASP A 57 -9.48 3.23 -6.22
C ASP A 57 -10.13 1.88 -6.56
N LEU A 58 -9.94 0.88 -5.68
CA LEU A 58 -10.46 -0.48 -5.82
C LEU A 58 -10.96 -0.99 -4.47
N VAL A 59 -12.18 -1.54 -4.44
CA VAL A 59 -12.72 -2.25 -3.29
C VAL A 59 -12.94 -3.70 -3.67
N LEU A 60 -12.38 -4.60 -2.86
CA LEU A 60 -12.43 -6.05 -3.05
C LEU A 60 -13.23 -6.71 -1.93
N PHE A 61 -14.11 -7.64 -2.29
CA PHE A 61 -14.85 -8.47 -1.34
C PHE A 61 -14.46 -9.94 -1.51
N THR A 62 -13.93 -10.54 -0.44
CA THR A 62 -13.49 -11.95 -0.40
C THR A 62 -14.63 -12.93 -0.18
N GLN A 63 -15.78 -12.43 0.29
CA GLN A 63 -16.98 -13.19 0.57
C GLN A 63 -18.21 -12.28 0.67
N GLU A 64 -19.38 -12.90 0.56
CA GLU A 64 -20.67 -12.23 0.77
C GLU A 64 -21.16 -12.54 2.19
N ASN A 65 -20.97 -11.59 3.11
CA ASN A 65 -21.56 -11.64 4.45
C ASN A 65 -21.80 -10.22 5.00
N ILE A 66 -22.79 -10.13 5.88
CA ILE A 66 -23.33 -8.83 6.31
C ILE A 66 -22.24 -7.92 6.92
N ASP A 67 -21.28 -8.50 7.65
CA ASP A 67 -20.25 -7.81 8.41
C ASP A 67 -19.01 -7.40 7.63
N GLN A 68 -18.81 -7.90 6.39
CA GLN A 68 -17.58 -7.67 5.61
C GLN A 68 -17.83 -7.20 4.16
N SER A 69 -19.10 -6.98 3.78
CA SER A 69 -19.49 -6.57 2.43
C SER A 69 -20.09 -5.15 2.39
N ASN A 70 -19.46 -4.15 3.02
CA ASN A 70 -20.01 -2.78 3.06
C ASN A 70 -19.23 -1.77 2.20
N GLN A 71 -19.69 -1.58 0.96
CA GLN A 71 -19.14 -0.55 0.08
C GLN A 71 -19.34 0.88 0.59
N GLU A 72 -20.36 1.16 1.40
CA GLU A 72 -20.68 2.52 1.88
C GLU A 72 -19.63 3.09 2.84
N ARG A 73 -18.73 2.24 3.39
CA ARG A 73 -17.58 2.69 4.19
C ARG A 73 -16.44 3.30 3.38
N VAL A 74 -16.49 3.18 2.06
CA VAL A 74 -15.41 3.66 1.20
C VAL A 74 -15.92 4.83 0.39
N SER A 75 -15.35 6.01 0.65
CA SER A 75 -15.65 7.22 -0.09
C SER A 75 -14.95 7.26 -1.46
N GLY A 76 -15.42 8.13 -2.36
CA GLY A 76 -14.90 8.29 -3.71
C GLY A 76 -15.71 7.54 -4.77
N GLN A 77 -15.07 7.20 -5.89
CA GLN A 77 -15.66 6.40 -6.98
C GLN A 77 -14.78 5.18 -7.27
N PRO A 78 -14.59 4.27 -6.29
CA PRO A 78 -13.79 3.08 -6.50
C PRO A 78 -14.40 2.15 -7.55
N THR A 79 -13.55 1.38 -8.21
CA THR A 79 -14.00 0.14 -8.87
C THR A 79 -14.38 -0.86 -7.78
N ILE A 80 -15.61 -1.39 -7.83
CA ILE A 80 -16.09 -2.41 -6.88
C ILE A 80 -15.97 -3.80 -7.51
N VAL A 81 -15.31 -4.74 -6.83
CA VAL A 81 -15.14 -6.12 -7.31
C VAL A 81 -15.43 -7.14 -6.22
N HIS A 82 -16.41 -7.98 -6.49
CA HIS A 82 -16.70 -9.16 -5.70
C HIS A 82 -15.91 -10.35 -6.24
N ALA A 83 -15.24 -11.08 -5.35
CA ALA A 83 -14.52 -12.30 -5.70
C ALA A 83 -15.42 -13.54 -5.75
N LEU A 84 -16.71 -13.37 -5.42
CA LEU A 84 -17.75 -14.39 -5.58
C LEU A 84 -18.77 -13.90 -6.60
N ASP A 85 -19.33 -14.85 -7.36
CA ASP A 85 -20.51 -14.61 -8.20
C ASP A 85 -21.79 -14.79 -7.36
N GLY A 86 -22.94 -14.36 -7.91
CA GLY A 86 -24.21 -14.35 -7.17
C GLY A 86 -24.73 -15.73 -6.74
N ASP A 87 -24.16 -16.80 -7.29
CA ASP A 87 -24.42 -18.19 -6.89
C ASP A 87 -23.49 -18.70 -5.77
N GLY A 88 -22.57 -17.86 -5.29
CA GLY A 88 -21.58 -18.20 -4.26
C GLY A 88 -20.36 -18.94 -4.80
N SER A 89 -20.21 -19.11 -6.12
CA SER A 89 -18.98 -19.63 -6.71
C SER A 89 -17.88 -18.56 -6.74
N VAL A 90 -16.60 -18.97 -6.65
CA VAL A 90 -15.48 -18.02 -6.68
C VAL A 90 -15.24 -17.55 -8.11
N ARG A 91 -15.35 -16.24 -8.33
CA ARG A 91 -14.96 -15.58 -9.57
C ARG A 91 -13.45 -15.62 -9.71
N LEU A 92 -12.95 -16.18 -10.81
CA LEU A 92 -11.52 -16.26 -11.12
C LEU A 92 -10.98 -14.91 -11.62
N LEU A 93 -10.53 -14.09 -10.68
CA LEU A 93 -9.86 -12.83 -10.94
C LEU A 93 -8.40 -13.10 -11.31
N HIS A 94 -7.96 -12.49 -12.41
CA HIS A 94 -6.57 -12.24 -12.71
C HIS A 94 -6.55 -10.91 -13.45
N HIS A 95 -6.50 -9.81 -12.70
CA HIS A 95 -6.72 -8.45 -13.20
C HIS A 95 -5.61 -7.52 -12.74
N VAL A 96 -5.50 -6.41 -13.44
CA VAL A 96 -4.57 -5.33 -13.13
C VAL A 96 -5.36 -4.06 -12.85
N LEU A 97 -5.07 -3.42 -11.73
CA LEU A 97 -5.39 -2.02 -11.46
C LEU A 97 -4.16 -1.18 -11.80
N ASP A 98 -4.31 -0.22 -12.72
CA ASP A 98 -3.19 0.62 -13.14
C ASP A 98 -3.66 1.98 -13.63
N ARG A 99 -2.82 3.00 -13.45
CA ARG A 99 -2.99 4.33 -14.03
C ARG A 99 -1.74 4.64 -14.84
N LEU A 100 -1.85 4.51 -16.15
CA LEU A 100 -0.74 4.89 -17.04
C LEU A 100 -0.50 6.40 -16.93
N PRO A 101 0.73 6.88 -17.17
CA PRO A 101 1.00 8.31 -17.15
C PRO A 101 0.07 9.10 -18.06
N ASN A 102 -0.34 10.30 -17.62
CA ASN A 102 -1.28 11.18 -18.32
C ASN A 102 -2.74 10.68 -18.41
N GLU A 103 -3.07 9.49 -17.91
CA GLU A 103 -4.47 9.07 -17.76
C GLU A 103 -5.09 9.71 -16.52
N SER A 104 -6.37 10.13 -16.59
CA SER A 104 -7.05 10.73 -15.44
C SER A 104 -7.28 9.73 -14.32
N ASP A 105 -7.80 8.55 -14.69
CA ASP A 105 -8.35 7.57 -13.76
C ASP A 105 -7.61 6.24 -13.85
N PRO A 106 -7.51 5.50 -12.72
CA PRO A 106 -7.02 4.13 -12.78
C PRO A 106 -8.03 3.22 -13.49
N ALA A 107 -7.53 2.22 -14.20
CA ALA A 107 -8.35 1.27 -14.92
C ALA A 107 -8.17 -0.15 -14.38
N TRP A 108 -9.27 -0.88 -14.26
CA TRP A 108 -9.32 -2.30 -13.92
C TRP A 108 -9.43 -3.16 -15.17
N LYS A 109 -8.38 -3.92 -15.50
CA LYS A 109 -8.27 -4.65 -16.77
C LYS A 109 -7.92 -6.11 -16.54
N ASP A 110 -8.47 -7.00 -17.35
CA ASP A 110 -8.12 -8.42 -17.34
C ASP A 110 -6.63 -8.59 -17.69
N ALA A 111 -5.86 -9.16 -16.76
CA ALA A 111 -4.42 -9.32 -16.88
C ALA A 111 -4.00 -10.44 -17.84
N ARG A 112 -4.95 -11.25 -18.33
CA ARG A 112 -4.70 -12.23 -19.41
C ARG A 112 -4.64 -11.58 -20.79
N ARG A 113 -5.11 -10.33 -20.90
CA ARG A 113 -5.02 -9.55 -22.13
C ARG A 113 -3.64 -8.90 -22.23
N HIS A 114 -3.14 -8.78 -23.45
CA HIS A 114 -1.92 -8.02 -23.75
C HIS A 114 -2.23 -6.52 -23.66
N VAL A 115 -2.29 -6.00 -22.44
CA VAL A 115 -2.51 -4.58 -22.15
C VAL A 115 -1.21 -3.92 -21.66
N PRO A 116 -0.95 -2.65 -22.01
CA PRO A 116 0.15 -1.89 -21.43
C PRO A 116 -0.02 -1.78 -19.91
N ARG A 117 1.10 -1.79 -19.19
CA ARG A 117 1.14 -1.64 -17.72
C ARG A 117 2.28 -0.71 -17.34
N SER A 118 2.06 0.11 -16.32
CA SER A 118 3.12 0.81 -15.61
C SER A 118 3.92 -0.16 -14.73
N PRO A 119 5.16 0.20 -14.34
CA PRO A 119 5.94 -0.59 -13.38
C PRO A 119 5.31 -0.71 -11.99
N HIS A 120 4.28 0.10 -11.68
CA HIS A 120 3.61 0.17 -10.38
C HIS A 120 2.18 -0.40 -10.42
N ALA A 121 1.84 -1.08 -11.50
CA ALA A 121 0.55 -1.72 -11.67
C ALA A 121 0.31 -2.79 -10.59
N VAL A 122 -0.90 -2.84 -10.06
CA VAL A 122 -1.31 -3.78 -9.01
C VAL A 122 -2.00 -4.96 -9.67
N VAL A 123 -1.44 -6.16 -9.53
CA VAL A 123 -2.06 -7.40 -10.01
C VAL A 123 -2.84 -8.04 -8.87
N VAL A 124 -4.10 -8.39 -9.13
CA VAL A 124 -4.97 -9.09 -8.18
C VAL A 124 -5.40 -10.41 -8.77
N THR A 125 -5.12 -11.49 -8.04
CA THR A 125 -5.53 -12.85 -8.39
C THR A 125 -6.37 -13.45 -7.26
N SER A 126 -7.55 -13.99 -7.59
CA SER A 126 -8.35 -14.73 -6.61
C SER A 126 -7.96 -16.21 -6.61
N ILE A 127 -7.85 -16.78 -5.42
CA ILE A 127 -7.58 -18.20 -5.20
C ILE A 127 -8.81 -18.79 -4.49
N PRO A 128 -9.54 -19.71 -5.14
CA PRO A 128 -10.68 -20.35 -4.52
C PRO A 128 -10.30 -21.05 -3.22
N SER A 129 -11.14 -20.87 -2.20
CA SER A 129 -10.98 -21.43 -0.86
C SER A 129 -12.34 -21.68 -0.20
N TRP A 130 -12.34 -22.24 0.99
CA TRP A 130 -13.56 -22.64 1.70
C TRP A 130 -13.61 -22.05 3.11
N ARG A 131 -14.82 -21.75 3.58
CA ARG A 131 -15.10 -21.24 4.93
C ARG A 131 -15.23 -22.35 5.98
N ASP A 132 -14.93 -23.58 5.59
CA ASP A 132 -14.93 -24.74 6.45
C ASP A 132 -13.97 -25.82 5.90
N ASP A 133 -13.62 -26.78 6.75
CA ASP A 133 -12.75 -27.92 6.40
C ASP A 133 -13.50 -29.09 5.74
N ALA A 134 -14.67 -28.83 5.14
CA ALA A 134 -15.50 -29.80 4.43
C ALA A 134 -15.80 -29.34 2.99
N GLY A 135 -14.85 -28.64 2.36
CA GLY A 135 -14.99 -28.21 0.96
C GLY A 135 -16.11 -27.18 0.73
N GLY A 136 -16.50 -26.43 1.76
CA GLY A 136 -17.54 -25.42 1.68
C GLY A 136 -18.96 -25.97 1.80
N GLU A 137 -19.14 -27.26 2.09
CA GLU A 137 -20.47 -27.87 2.22
C GLU A 137 -21.28 -27.28 3.38
N ARG A 138 -20.61 -26.76 4.42
CA ARG A 138 -21.27 -26.25 5.63
C ARG A 138 -21.45 -24.74 5.61
N ARG A 139 -20.49 -24.02 5.04
CA ARG A 139 -20.39 -22.56 5.13
C ARG A 139 -20.11 -21.88 3.81
N GLY A 140 -20.00 -22.61 2.71
CA GLY A 140 -19.76 -22.06 1.39
C GLY A 140 -18.30 -21.71 1.11
N THR A 141 -18.10 -20.98 0.02
CA THR A 141 -16.77 -20.61 -0.48
C THR A 141 -16.30 -19.27 0.07
N SER A 142 -15.00 -19.02 -0.05
CA SER A 142 -14.37 -17.71 0.07
C SER A 142 -13.26 -17.62 -0.96
N ALA A 143 -12.80 -16.42 -1.25
CA ALA A 143 -11.63 -16.20 -2.10
C ALA A 143 -10.48 -15.61 -1.28
N MET A 144 -9.34 -16.31 -1.26
CA MET A 144 -8.10 -15.64 -0.89
C MET A 144 -7.70 -14.71 -2.04
N LEU A 145 -7.18 -13.52 -1.71
CA LEU A 145 -6.72 -12.55 -2.71
C LEU A 145 -5.20 -12.45 -2.64
N LEU A 146 -4.53 -12.81 -3.72
CA LEU A 146 -3.11 -12.52 -3.94
C LEU A 146 -2.99 -11.17 -4.65
N ILE A 147 -2.24 -10.26 -4.04
CA ILE A 147 -1.99 -8.91 -4.54
C ILE A 147 -0.50 -8.77 -4.77
N GLU A 148 -0.11 -8.48 -6.02
CA GLU A 148 1.28 -8.28 -6.42
C GLU A 148 1.47 -6.82 -6.85
N VAL A 149 2.39 -6.12 -6.19
CA VAL A 149 2.71 -4.72 -6.48
C VAL A 149 4.12 -4.37 -6.01
N ASP A 150 4.87 -3.61 -6.81
CA ASP A 150 6.23 -3.13 -6.48
C ASP A 150 7.19 -4.26 -6.01
N GLY A 151 6.98 -5.48 -6.53
CA GLY A 151 7.75 -6.69 -6.20
C GLY A 151 7.33 -7.41 -4.92
N VAL A 152 6.29 -6.93 -4.22
CA VAL A 152 5.73 -7.50 -2.98
C VAL A 152 4.49 -8.36 -3.29
N ARG A 153 4.37 -9.50 -2.62
CA ARG A 153 3.23 -10.42 -2.67
C ARG A 153 2.47 -10.45 -1.34
N ILE A 154 1.28 -9.88 -1.34
CA ILE A 154 0.40 -9.78 -0.17
C ILE A 154 -0.77 -10.74 -0.37
N VAL A 155 -1.03 -11.60 0.61
CA VAL A 155 -2.16 -12.53 0.58
C VAL A 155 -3.15 -12.15 1.67
N HIS A 156 -4.38 -11.84 1.26
CA HIS A 156 -5.52 -11.72 2.16
C HIS A 156 -6.30 -13.03 2.18
N CYS A 157 -6.38 -13.69 3.34
CA CYS A 157 -7.01 -15.00 3.45
C CYS A 157 -8.54 -14.98 3.38
N GLY A 158 -9.18 -13.81 3.49
CA GLY A 158 -10.64 -13.71 3.56
C GLY A 158 -11.18 -14.50 4.75
N GLY A 159 -12.35 -15.12 4.60
CA GLY A 159 -12.95 -16.00 5.63
C GLY A 159 -12.49 -17.44 5.57
N LEU A 160 -11.18 -17.68 5.40
CA LEU A 160 -10.61 -19.02 5.32
C LEU A 160 -11.03 -19.87 6.55
N GLY A 161 -11.51 -21.09 6.29
CA GLY A 161 -11.90 -22.06 7.32
C GLY A 161 -11.48 -23.50 7.02
N GLN A 162 -10.81 -23.76 5.90
CA GLN A 162 -10.11 -25.02 5.66
C GLN A 162 -8.82 -25.08 6.48
N HIS A 163 -8.51 -26.21 7.10
CA HIS A 163 -7.39 -26.29 8.05
C HIS A 163 -6.03 -26.45 7.37
N ALA A 164 -6.01 -26.81 6.09
CA ALA A 164 -4.78 -26.91 5.29
C ALA A 164 -5.02 -26.42 3.86
N LEU A 165 -4.03 -25.73 3.29
CA LEU A 165 -4.03 -25.38 1.87
C LEU A 165 -3.71 -26.60 1.01
N THR A 166 -4.42 -26.73 -0.11
CA THR A 166 -4.15 -27.74 -1.12
C THR A 166 -2.88 -27.42 -1.90
N ASN A 167 -2.26 -28.43 -2.52
CA ASN A 167 -1.10 -28.23 -3.40
C ASN A 167 -1.40 -27.25 -4.55
N GLY A 168 -2.63 -27.25 -5.07
CA GLY A 168 -3.05 -26.32 -6.11
C GLY A 168 -3.13 -24.86 -5.61
N GLN A 169 -3.60 -24.64 -4.38
CA GLN A 169 -3.59 -23.31 -3.76
C GLN A 169 -2.16 -22.85 -3.48
N LEU A 170 -1.32 -23.70 -2.88
CA LEU A 170 0.09 -23.41 -2.60
C LEU A 170 0.86 -23.05 -3.88
N SER A 171 0.68 -23.83 -4.95
CA SER A 171 1.34 -23.57 -6.23
C SER A 171 0.93 -22.24 -6.86
N LYS A 172 -0.32 -21.81 -6.70
CA LYS A 172 -0.80 -20.53 -7.25
C LYS A 172 -0.34 -19.33 -6.43
N LEU A 173 -0.29 -19.47 -5.10
CA LEU A 173 0.19 -18.42 -4.20
C LEU A 173 1.70 -18.21 -4.37
N GLY A 174 2.47 -19.30 -4.44
CA GLY A 174 3.93 -19.24 -4.51
C GLY A 174 4.55 -18.60 -3.26
N ARG A 175 5.60 -17.79 -3.45
CA ARG A 175 6.21 -16.99 -2.38
C ARG A 175 5.20 -15.96 -1.85
N VAL A 176 5.10 -15.82 -0.53
CA VAL A 176 4.25 -14.83 0.14
C VAL A 176 5.13 -13.93 1.00
N ASP A 177 5.07 -12.62 0.80
CA ASP A 177 5.76 -11.65 1.64
C ASP A 177 4.95 -11.35 2.89
N VAL A 178 3.66 -11.07 2.70
CA VAL A 178 2.73 -10.67 3.76
C VAL A 178 1.51 -11.58 3.74
N LEU A 179 1.21 -12.21 4.86
CA LEU A 179 0.01 -13.01 5.05
C LEU A 179 -0.93 -12.33 6.06
N LEU A 180 -2.12 -11.96 5.59
CA LEU A 180 -3.21 -11.41 6.40
C LEU A 180 -4.19 -12.55 6.68
N ILE A 181 -4.17 -13.11 7.89
CA ILE A 181 -4.82 -14.38 8.22
C ILE A 181 -5.82 -14.25 9.38
N PRO A 182 -7.07 -14.76 9.25
CA PRO A 182 -8.01 -14.78 10.37
C PRO A 182 -7.53 -15.74 11.46
N VAL A 183 -7.68 -15.35 12.74
CA VAL A 183 -7.25 -16.17 13.89
C VAL A 183 -8.27 -16.25 15.03
N GLY A 184 -9.47 -15.68 14.84
CA GLY A 184 -10.49 -15.56 15.88
C GLY A 184 -11.38 -16.78 16.08
N GLY A 185 -11.15 -17.89 15.36
CA GLY A 185 -11.94 -19.11 15.47
C GLY A 185 -13.42 -18.93 15.08
N LYS A 186 -14.27 -19.84 15.57
CA LYS A 186 -15.73 -19.90 15.39
C LYS A 186 -16.16 -19.99 13.91
N VAL A 187 -16.07 -18.83 13.26
CA VAL A 187 -16.26 -18.41 11.86
C VAL A 187 -15.34 -19.01 10.82
N THR A 188 -14.08 -18.96 11.22
CA THR A 188 -12.85 -19.07 10.43
C THR A 188 -11.86 -19.93 11.22
N LEU A 189 -10.59 -19.94 10.80
CA LEU A 189 -9.50 -20.59 11.54
C LEU A 189 -9.39 -20.12 13.00
N ASP A 190 -9.15 -21.07 13.90
CA ASP A 190 -8.60 -20.81 15.22
C ASP A 190 -7.08 -20.52 15.15
N GLY A 191 -6.47 -20.17 16.30
CA GLY A 191 -5.03 -19.89 16.34
C GLY A 191 -4.14 -21.09 15.95
N ARG A 192 -4.54 -22.33 16.27
CA ARG A 192 -3.76 -23.54 15.94
C ARG A 192 -3.81 -23.83 14.45
N GLU A 193 -5.00 -23.72 13.85
CA GLU A 193 -5.24 -23.93 12.43
C GLU A 193 -4.54 -22.86 11.59
N ALA A 194 -4.60 -21.59 12.01
CA ALA A 194 -3.88 -20.51 11.36
C ALA A 194 -2.35 -20.72 11.36
N VAL A 195 -1.77 -21.23 12.45
CA VAL A 195 -0.34 -21.58 12.51
C VAL A 195 0.02 -22.66 11.48
N HIS A 196 -0.86 -23.63 11.23
CA HIS A 196 -0.62 -24.64 10.20
C HIS A 196 -0.52 -24.02 8.80
N ILE A 197 -1.42 -23.09 8.47
CA ILE A 197 -1.37 -22.34 7.19
C ILE A 197 -0.08 -21.53 7.08
N VAL A 198 0.33 -20.85 8.16
CA VAL A 198 1.60 -20.10 8.22
C VAL A 198 2.80 -21.02 7.96
N GLN A 199 2.81 -22.24 8.50
CA GLN A 199 3.88 -23.21 8.26
C GLN A 199 3.95 -23.70 6.81
N GLN A 200 2.81 -23.78 6.11
CA GLN A 200 2.78 -24.16 4.69
C GLN A 200 3.31 -23.04 3.79
N LEU A 201 3.05 -21.77 4.12
CA LEU A 201 3.41 -20.61 3.30
C LEU A 201 4.76 -19.97 3.66
N LYS A 202 5.19 -20.08 4.92
CA LYS A 202 6.39 -19.44 5.49
C LYS A 202 6.56 -17.96 5.08
N PRO A 203 5.53 -17.12 5.26
CA PRO A 203 5.59 -15.72 4.86
C PRO A 203 6.58 -14.94 5.74
N GLN A 204 7.19 -13.90 5.17
CA GLN A 204 8.11 -13.05 5.94
C GLN A 204 7.37 -12.26 7.04
N PHE A 205 6.19 -11.75 6.72
CA PHE A 205 5.33 -11.01 7.63
C PHE A 205 3.99 -11.73 7.78
N VAL A 206 3.58 -11.98 9.02
CA VAL A 206 2.26 -12.51 9.36
C VAL A 206 1.50 -11.46 10.14
N VAL A 207 0.36 -11.04 9.62
CA VAL A 207 -0.53 -10.07 10.26
C VAL A 207 -1.84 -10.80 10.60
N PRO A 208 -2.09 -11.15 11.87
CA PRO A 208 -3.38 -11.72 12.24
C PRO A 208 -4.48 -10.66 12.08
N ILE A 209 -5.62 -11.09 11.57
CA ILE A 209 -6.85 -10.30 11.40
C ILE A 209 -8.03 -11.09 11.99
N HIS A 210 -9.23 -10.48 12.01
CA HIS A 210 -10.47 -11.17 12.36
C HIS A 210 -10.39 -11.96 13.69
N TYR A 211 -10.04 -11.26 14.77
CA TYR A 211 -9.95 -11.78 16.14
C TYR A 211 -10.59 -10.80 17.14
N ARG A 212 -10.73 -11.18 18.41
CA ARG A 212 -11.32 -10.34 19.45
C ARG A 212 -10.51 -9.06 19.67
N THR A 213 -11.18 -7.92 19.57
CA THR A 213 -10.65 -6.60 19.95
C THR A 213 -11.62 -5.92 20.92
N PRO A 214 -11.20 -4.84 21.62
CA PRO A 214 -12.10 -4.06 22.47
C PRO A 214 -13.31 -3.47 21.73
N ALA A 215 -13.17 -3.13 20.44
CA ALA A 215 -14.24 -2.54 19.64
C ALA A 215 -15.21 -3.58 19.06
N LEU A 216 -14.78 -4.83 18.88
CA LEU A 216 -15.56 -5.86 18.19
C LEU A 216 -16.72 -6.36 19.05
N LYS A 217 -17.94 -6.30 18.51
CA LYS A 217 -19.17 -6.79 19.15
C LYS A 217 -19.48 -8.26 18.89
N ILE A 218 -18.79 -8.86 17.92
CA ILE A 218 -18.89 -10.28 17.55
C ILE A 218 -17.97 -11.10 18.45
N GLU A 219 -18.47 -12.20 19.02
CA GLU A 219 -17.66 -13.06 19.88
C GLU A 219 -16.66 -13.87 19.06
N LEU A 220 -15.38 -13.50 19.16
CA LEU A 220 -14.24 -14.24 18.63
C LEU A 220 -13.25 -14.58 19.75
N GLU A 221 -12.33 -15.47 19.43
CA GLU A 221 -11.14 -15.76 20.25
C GLU A 221 -10.13 -14.61 20.17
N PRO A 222 -9.33 -14.41 21.23
CA PRO A 222 -8.32 -13.36 21.24
C PRO A 222 -7.06 -13.84 20.51
N VAL A 223 -6.10 -12.94 20.26
CA VAL A 223 -4.96 -13.21 19.37
C VAL A 223 -3.84 -14.02 20.03
N GLU A 224 -3.83 -14.10 21.36
CA GLU A 224 -2.74 -14.68 22.16
C GLU A 224 -2.46 -16.15 21.82
N PRO A 225 -3.46 -17.06 21.69
CA PRO A 225 -3.18 -18.45 21.35
C PRO A 225 -2.42 -18.62 20.03
N PHE A 226 -2.71 -17.78 19.04
CA PHE A 226 -2.00 -17.76 17.76
C PHE A 226 -0.55 -17.29 17.93
N ILE A 227 -0.35 -16.18 18.64
CA ILE A 227 0.97 -15.56 18.82
C ILE A 227 1.89 -16.45 19.66
N ASP A 228 1.38 -17.04 20.75
CA ASP A 228 2.16 -17.92 21.62
C ASP A 228 2.71 -19.13 20.85
N MET A 229 1.92 -19.70 19.94
CA MET A 229 2.35 -20.81 19.09
C MET A 229 3.33 -20.40 17.97
N LEU A 230 3.28 -19.14 17.53
CA LEU A 230 4.10 -18.64 16.42
C LEU A 230 5.47 -18.10 16.88
N THR A 231 5.55 -17.59 18.12
CA THR A 231 6.74 -16.96 18.72
C THR A 231 8.02 -17.83 18.70
N PRO A 232 7.98 -19.18 18.74
CA PRO A 232 9.19 -19.99 18.58
C PRO A 232 9.94 -19.77 17.26
N ASN A 233 9.25 -19.31 16.21
CA ASN A 233 9.82 -19.12 14.87
C ASN A 233 9.68 -17.69 14.33
N TYR A 234 8.81 -16.87 14.92
CA TYR A 234 8.53 -15.50 14.46
C TYR A 234 8.80 -14.48 15.58
N GLN A 235 9.51 -13.41 15.24
CA GLN A 235 9.65 -12.26 16.12
C GLN A 235 8.33 -11.48 16.16
N VAL A 236 7.77 -11.27 17.35
CA VAL A 236 6.57 -10.44 17.51
C VAL A 236 6.95 -8.96 17.44
N VAL A 237 6.32 -8.23 16.53
CA VAL A 237 6.48 -6.78 16.33
C VAL A 237 5.16 -6.08 16.60
N ARG A 238 5.20 -4.97 17.33
CA ARG A 238 4.01 -4.17 17.70
C ARG A 238 4.19 -2.71 17.26
N PRO A 239 3.82 -2.35 16.03
CA PRO A 239 3.91 -0.98 15.55
C PRO A 239 3.03 -0.01 16.35
N VAL A 240 3.36 1.29 16.28
CA VAL A 240 2.69 2.35 17.06
C VAL A 240 1.22 2.57 16.68
N GLY A 241 0.84 2.19 15.47
CA GLY A 241 -0.52 2.31 14.93
C GLY A 241 -0.87 1.14 14.02
N ASN A 242 -1.66 1.42 13.01
CA ASN A 242 -2.24 0.40 12.14
C ASN A 242 -1.47 0.13 10.85
N THR A 243 -0.23 0.63 10.69
CA THR A 243 0.50 0.56 9.41
C THR A 243 1.73 -0.35 9.51
N LEU A 244 1.89 -1.20 8.49
CA LEU A 244 3.10 -1.95 8.18
C LEU A 244 3.67 -1.44 6.85
N ALA A 245 4.94 -1.02 6.84
CA ALA A 245 5.69 -0.80 5.61
C ALA A 245 6.30 -2.11 5.10
N VAL A 246 6.20 -2.37 3.80
CA VAL A 246 6.79 -3.54 3.15
C VAL A 246 7.38 -3.12 1.82
N SER A 247 8.62 -3.49 1.56
CA SER A 247 9.26 -3.37 0.25
C SER A 247 9.84 -4.73 -0.12
N GLN A 248 10.16 -4.91 -1.40
CA GLN A 248 10.86 -6.12 -1.81
C GLN A 248 12.18 -6.24 -1.05
N VAL A 249 12.31 -7.31 -0.28
CA VAL A 249 13.48 -7.54 0.55
C VAL A 249 14.63 -8.01 -0.33
N ASP A 250 15.77 -7.34 -0.19
CA ASP A 250 17.02 -7.82 -0.75
C ASP A 250 17.37 -9.16 -0.08
N SER A 251 17.53 -10.20 -0.89
CA SER A 251 17.93 -11.56 -0.49
C SER A 251 19.22 -11.64 0.33
N SER A 252 19.96 -10.53 0.46
CA SER A 252 21.15 -10.39 1.30
C SER A 252 20.85 -10.13 2.79
N ARG A 253 19.62 -9.75 3.16
CA ARG A 253 19.24 -9.47 4.56
C ARG A 253 18.89 -10.77 5.29
N GLU A 254 19.38 -10.94 6.52
CA GLU A 254 18.97 -12.07 7.38
C GLU A 254 17.43 -12.13 7.46
N GLU A 255 16.86 -13.25 7.02
CA GLU A 255 15.41 -13.47 7.02
C GLU A 255 14.91 -13.62 8.46
N SER A 256 14.56 -12.51 9.12
CA SER A 256 13.76 -12.57 10.34
C SER A 256 12.28 -12.64 9.97
N TRP A 257 11.62 -13.75 10.24
CA TRP A 257 10.16 -13.86 10.12
C TRP A 257 9.49 -13.08 11.25
N LYS A 258 8.46 -12.29 10.93
CA LYS A 258 7.83 -11.33 11.85
C LYS A 258 6.32 -11.56 11.96
N ALA A 259 5.85 -11.70 13.19
CA ALA A 259 4.43 -11.65 13.52
C ALA A 259 4.08 -10.20 13.89
N VAL A 260 3.37 -9.49 13.02
CA VAL A 260 3.11 -8.05 13.14
C VAL A 260 1.72 -7.83 13.71
N LEU A 261 1.65 -7.41 14.97
CA LEU A 261 0.42 -7.08 15.68
C LEU A 261 0.12 -5.60 15.53
N LEU A 262 -0.57 -5.26 14.43
CA LEU A 262 -1.08 -3.92 14.17
C LEU A 262 -2.22 -3.56 15.13
N LYS A 263 -2.38 -2.27 15.43
CA LYS A 263 -3.61 -1.75 16.01
C LYS A 263 -4.67 -1.57 14.91
N TYR A 264 -5.95 -1.56 15.26
CA TYR A 264 -7.01 -1.10 14.34
C TYR A 264 -7.11 0.44 14.32
N GLU A 265 -6.58 1.10 15.36
CA GLU A 265 -6.50 2.56 15.46
C GLU A 265 -5.29 3.10 14.66
N PRO A 266 -5.50 4.05 13.73
CA PRO A 266 -4.41 4.73 13.07
C PRO A 266 -3.52 5.48 14.05
N TRP A 267 -2.25 5.63 13.70
CA TRP A 267 -1.39 6.57 14.42
C TRP A 267 -1.89 8.00 14.19
N ALA A 268 -2.21 8.69 15.28
CA ALA A 268 -2.56 10.11 15.24
C ALA A 268 -1.29 10.95 15.24
N MET A 269 -1.12 11.74 14.19
CA MET A 269 -0.01 12.70 14.10
C MET A 269 -0.16 13.77 15.20
N PRO A 270 0.88 14.03 16.02
CA PRO A 270 0.84 15.09 17.02
C PRO A 270 0.49 16.45 16.40
N GLU A 271 -0.29 17.27 17.12
CA GLU A 271 -0.85 18.52 16.60
C GLU A 271 0.20 19.45 15.95
N GLU A 272 1.33 19.63 16.61
CA GLU A 272 2.41 20.47 16.11
C GLU A 272 3.01 19.92 14.80
N LEU A 273 3.24 18.61 14.73
CA LEU A 273 3.74 17.96 13.52
C LEU A 273 2.69 18.04 12.40
N ALA A 274 1.41 17.84 12.73
CA ALA A 274 0.30 17.95 11.79
C ALA A 274 0.17 19.36 11.19
N ALA A 275 0.41 20.41 11.99
CA ALA A 275 0.43 21.78 11.51
C ALA A 275 1.58 22.03 10.51
N LEU A 276 2.77 21.48 10.77
CA LEU A 276 3.91 21.59 9.85
C LEU A 276 3.65 20.88 8.52
N PHE A 277 3.15 19.64 8.58
CA PHE A 277 2.75 18.89 7.40
C PHE A 277 1.68 19.64 6.60
N SER A 278 0.62 20.09 7.25
CA SER A 278 -0.49 20.82 6.59
C SER A 278 -0.01 22.04 5.82
N ARG A 279 0.95 22.82 6.37
CA ARG A 279 1.54 23.97 5.67
C ARG A 279 2.37 23.55 4.45
N LYS A 280 3.23 22.53 4.58
CA LYS A 280 4.01 21.97 3.46
C LYS A 280 3.10 21.47 2.34
N GLU A 281 2.07 20.69 2.68
CA GLU A 281 1.14 20.14 1.70
C GLU A 281 0.31 21.23 1.00
N ALA A 282 -0.10 22.27 1.73
CA ALA A 282 -0.78 23.41 1.13
C ALA A 282 0.12 24.14 0.12
N ALA A 283 1.41 24.29 0.42
CA ALA A 283 2.37 24.85 -0.52
C ALA A 283 2.53 23.94 -1.76
N CYS A 284 2.70 22.63 -1.58
CA CYS A 284 2.78 21.69 -2.70
C CYS A 284 1.52 21.73 -3.59
N ARG A 285 0.31 21.79 -3.00
CA ARG A 285 -0.96 21.94 -3.75
C ARG A 285 -1.00 23.24 -4.56
N ALA A 286 -0.43 24.33 -4.05
CA ALA A 286 -0.34 25.58 -4.80
C ALA A 286 0.57 25.43 -6.03
N SER A 287 1.74 24.80 -5.90
CA SER A 287 2.63 24.54 -7.04
C SER A 287 1.99 23.59 -8.04
N GLN A 288 1.35 22.51 -7.57
CA GLN A 288 0.60 21.56 -8.41
C GLN A 288 -0.42 22.28 -9.29
N ALA A 289 -1.19 23.22 -8.73
CA ALA A 289 -2.18 23.98 -9.48
C ALA A 289 -1.57 24.90 -10.57
N VAL A 290 -0.28 25.24 -10.46
CA VAL A 290 0.46 25.95 -11.50
C VAL A 290 0.91 24.98 -12.58
N PHE A 291 1.60 23.89 -12.21
CA PHE A 291 2.13 22.93 -13.18
C PHE A 291 1.03 22.18 -13.94
N ALA A 292 -0.07 21.84 -13.30
CA ALA A 292 -1.17 21.07 -13.90
C ALA A 292 -1.78 21.72 -15.16
N LYS A 293 -1.57 23.03 -15.35
CA LYS A 293 -2.08 23.78 -16.51
C LYS A 293 -1.15 23.72 -17.72
N LEU A 294 0.07 23.22 -17.55
CA LEU A 294 1.11 23.26 -18.58
C LEU A 294 1.01 22.02 -19.48
N SER A 295 1.12 22.25 -20.79
CA SER A 295 1.29 21.16 -21.76
C SER A 295 2.66 20.50 -21.61
N THR A 296 2.84 19.31 -22.20
CA THR A 296 4.15 18.64 -22.26
C THR A 296 5.23 19.53 -22.88
N GLU A 297 4.89 20.30 -23.93
CA GLU A 297 5.82 21.25 -24.56
C GLU A 297 6.21 22.38 -23.59
N GLN A 298 5.24 22.96 -22.88
CA GLN A 298 5.49 24.01 -21.90
C GLN A 298 6.33 23.50 -20.72
N MET A 299 6.11 22.27 -20.27
CA MET A 299 6.93 21.64 -19.22
C MET A 299 8.40 21.52 -19.63
N ASN A 300 8.65 21.24 -20.92
CA ASN A 300 9.98 21.08 -21.49
C ASN A 300 10.60 22.39 -22.00
N PHE A 301 9.91 23.53 -21.90
CA PHE A 301 10.42 24.81 -22.38
C PHE A 301 11.72 25.19 -21.66
N GLN A 302 12.77 25.48 -22.43
CA GLN A 302 14.06 25.93 -21.94
C GLN A 302 14.20 27.46 -22.04
N PRO A 303 14.24 28.17 -20.89
CA PRO A 303 14.42 29.61 -20.88
C PRO A 303 15.77 30.05 -21.46
N SER A 304 15.77 31.15 -22.23
CA SER A 304 16.97 31.69 -22.87
C SER A 304 17.98 32.33 -21.90
N ASN A 305 17.53 32.66 -20.68
CA ASN A 305 18.37 33.22 -19.61
C ASN A 305 19.12 32.14 -18.80
N GLY A 306 19.02 30.86 -19.20
CA GLY A 306 19.70 29.74 -18.55
C GLY A 306 19.06 29.27 -17.24
N THR A 307 17.87 29.76 -16.88
CA THR A 307 17.13 29.21 -15.74
C THR A 307 16.58 27.81 -16.05
N HIS A 308 16.24 27.07 -15.01
CA HIS A 308 15.68 25.72 -15.13
C HIS A 308 14.33 25.69 -15.84
N THR A 309 14.03 24.55 -16.48
CA THR A 309 12.72 24.33 -17.12
C THR A 309 11.63 24.16 -16.06
N PRO A 310 10.34 24.35 -16.41
CA PRO A 310 9.25 24.04 -15.49
C PRO A 310 9.30 22.58 -14.99
N ARG A 311 9.64 21.62 -15.86
CA ARG A 311 9.82 20.21 -15.46
C ARG A 311 10.96 20.01 -14.47
N TRP A 312 12.10 20.65 -14.68
CA TRP A 312 13.19 20.55 -13.72
C TRP A 312 12.73 21.06 -12.35
N ASN A 313 11.96 22.15 -12.30
CA ASN A 313 11.44 22.67 -11.03
C ASN A 313 10.50 21.67 -10.35
N SER A 314 9.56 21.05 -11.07
CA SER A 314 8.66 20.03 -10.50
C SER A 314 9.42 18.80 -10.00
N GLU A 315 10.30 18.24 -10.83
CA GLU A 315 11.15 17.08 -10.50
C GLU A 315 12.06 17.39 -9.30
N HIS A 316 12.66 18.59 -9.26
CA HIS A 316 13.51 19.01 -8.15
C HIS A 316 12.74 19.13 -6.85
N MET A 317 11.61 19.84 -6.85
CA MET A 317 10.81 20.01 -5.64
C MET A 317 10.36 18.68 -5.03
N MET A 318 9.81 17.79 -5.87
CA MET A 318 9.35 16.48 -5.40
C MET A 318 10.51 15.54 -5.05
N GLY A 319 11.61 15.59 -5.80
CA GLY A 319 12.81 14.80 -5.54
C GLY A 319 13.49 15.17 -4.23
N ARG A 320 13.46 16.45 -3.83
CA ARG A 320 14.01 16.91 -2.55
C ARG A 320 13.18 16.42 -1.37
N GLU A 321 11.87 16.57 -1.43
CA GLU A 321 11.00 16.05 -0.38
C GLU A 321 11.20 14.53 -0.23
N LEU A 322 11.05 13.79 -1.33
CA LEU A 322 11.12 12.34 -1.31
C LEU A 322 12.48 11.84 -0.80
N GLY A 323 13.59 12.40 -1.27
CA GLY A 323 14.94 12.04 -0.82
C GLY A 323 15.14 12.28 0.67
N PHE A 324 14.79 13.47 1.18
CA PHE A 324 14.99 13.76 2.60
C PHE A 324 14.16 12.88 3.52
N PHE A 325 12.87 12.69 3.24
CA PHE A 325 12.00 11.93 4.13
C PHE A 325 12.24 10.42 4.01
N SER A 326 12.46 9.88 2.81
CA SER A 326 12.80 8.46 2.66
C SER A 326 14.15 8.12 3.32
N GLN A 327 15.13 9.03 3.30
CA GLN A 327 16.39 8.86 4.03
C GLN A 327 16.15 8.78 5.55
N ILE A 328 15.30 9.65 6.10
CA ILE A 328 14.96 9.61 7.53
C ILE A 328 14.23 8.30 7.86
N PHE A 329 13.26 7.92 7.04
CA PHE A 329 12.47 6.70 7.25
C PHE A 329 13.33 5.44 7.17
N GLU A 330 14.26 5.33 6.22
CA GLU A 330 15.15 4.18 6.09
C GLU A 330 16.02 3.96 7.35
N GLN A 331 16.46 5.04 8.00
CA GLN A 331 17.24 4.95 9.24
C GLN A 331 16.42 4.42 10.42
N ILE A 332 15.09 4.53 10.36
CA ILE A 332 14.16 4.11 11.42
C ILE A 332 13.61 2.70 11.10
N ASP A 333 13.20 2.51 9.84
CA ASP A 333 12.69 1.26 9.30
C ASP A 333 13.25 1.00 7.89
N PRO A 334 14.21 0.06 7.74
CA PRO A 334 14.78 -0.32 6.45
C PRO A 334 13.79 -0.90 5.44
N ALA A 335 12.52 -1.15 5.81
CA ALA A 335 11.45 -1.50 4.88
C ALA A 335 10.99 -0.30 4.03
N VAL A 336 11.34 0.93 4.40
CA VAL A 336 11.12 2.16 3.63
C VAL A 336 12.46 2.65 3.09
N PRO A 337 12.92 2.14 1.93
CA PRO A 337 14.25 2.46 1.42
C PRO A 337 14.38 3.93 1.01
N HIS A 338 15.61 4.43 0.99
CA HIS A 338 15.89 5.77 0.47
C HIS A 338 15.59 5.85 -1.04
N ILE A 339 14.87 6.90 -1.44
CA ILE A 339 14.45 7.14 -2.82
C ILE A 339 14.98 8.51 -3.26
N ASP A 340 16.05 8.51 -4.04
CA ASP A 340 16.61 9.73 -4.64
C ASP A 340 16.17 9.88 -6.09
N LEU A 341 15.24 10.80 -6.33
CA LEU A 341 14.78 11.19 -7.67
C LEU A 341 15.20 12.62 -8.01
N ASN A 342 16.22 13.17 -7.35
CA ASN A 342 16.65 14.54 -7.64
C ASN A 342 17.27 14.64 -9.04
N PRO A 343 16.80 15.57 -9.89
CA PRO A 343 17.46 15.84 -11.15
C PRO A 343 18.83 16.47 -10.91
N LYS A 344 19.74 16.33 -11.88
CA LYS A 344 21.02 17.03 -11.86
C LYS A 344 20.80 18.54 -11.82
N GLN A 345 21.59 19.25 -10.99
CA GLN A 345 21.37 20.66 -10.73
C GLN A 345 21.77 21.58 -11.90
N MET A 346 22.78 21.19 -12.68
CA MET A 346 23.27 22.00 -13.79
C MET A 346 22.38 21.83 -15.02
N PRO A 347 21.82 22.92 -15.62
CA PRO A 347 20.94 22.82 -16.78
C PRO A 347 21.51 22.01 -17.96
N PRO A 348 22.81 22.09 -18.30
CA PRO A 348 23.39 21.27 -19.37
C PRO A 348 23.38 19.77 -19.08
N ASP A 349 23.36 19.36 -17.81
CA ASP A 349 23.39 17.97 -17.37
C ASP A 349 22.00 17.42 -17.06
N TYR A 350 20.97 18.28 -17.16
CA TYR A 350 19.60 17.90 -16.86
C TYR A 350 19.03 17.01 -17.96
N VAL A 351 18.55 15.84 -17.56
CA VAL A 351 17.77 14.93 -18.37
C VAL A 351 16.45 14.70 -17.64
N ALA A 352 15.35 15.07 -18.30
CA ALA A 352 14.01 14.83 -17.79
C ALA A 352 13.81 13.34 -17.49
N ALA A 353 13.28 13.00 -16.32
CA ALA A 353 12.94 11.62 -15.99
C ALA A 353 11.83 11.11 -16.91
N HIS A 354 10.86 11.98 -17.20
CA HIS A 354 9.68 11.66 -18.01
C HIS A 354 9.34 12.79 -18.99
N PRO A 355 10.06 12.92 -20.12
CA PRO A 355 9.91 14.04 -21.05
C PRO A 355 8.53 14.13 -21.72
N ASP A 356 7.75 13.04 -21.70
CA ASP A 356 6.43 12.90 -22.31
C ASP A 356 5.27 13.22 -21.34
N TRP A 357 5.54 13.38 -20.05
CA TRP A 357 4.50 13.71 -19.07
C TRP A 357 3.98 15.13 -19.27
N SER A 358 2.67 15.29 -19.18
CA SER A 358 2.00 16.58 -19.10
C SER A 358 2.28 17.24 -17.75
N GLY A 359 1.97 18.54 -17.64
CA GLY A 359 2.02 19.23 -16.36
C GLY A 359 1.08 18.65 -15.31
N GLU A 360 -0.03 18.03 -15.72
CA GLU A 360 -0.96 17.34 -14.81
C GLU A 360 -0.33 16.08 -14.19
N GLU A 361 0.34 15.26 -15.00
CA GLU A 361 1.04 14.07 -14.50
C GLU A 361 2.24 14.44 -13.61
N GLU A 362 2.96 15.51 -13.94
CA GLU A 362 4.02 16.07 -13.09
C GLU A 362 3.48 16.57 -11.75
N ALA A 363 2.36 17.30 -11.74
CA ALA A 363 1.69 17.72 -10.53
C ALA A 363 1.24 16.51 -9.68
N ARG A 364 0.74 15.45 -10.33
CA ARG A 364 0.38 14.19 -9.67
C ARG A 364 1.59 13.47 -9.09
N GLN A 365 2.75 13.55 -9.73
CA GLN A 365 3.99 13.01 -9.18
C GLN A 365 4.43 13.77 -7.91
N MET A 366 4.24 15.09 -7.86
CA MET A 366 4.43 15.87 -6.64
C MET A 366 3.46 15.42 -5.53
N GLU A 367 2.20 15.13 -5.88
CA GLU A 367 1.22 14.56 -4.94
C GLU A 367 1.66 13.21 -4.40
N ARG A 368 2.15 12.30 -5.26
CA ARG A 368 2.68 10.99 -4.84
C ARG A 368 3.82 11.12 -3.82
N ALA A 369 4.73 12.10 -4.01
CA ALA A 369 5.80 12.38 -3.05
C ALA A 369 5.26 12.85 -1.70
N THR A 370 4.30 13.78 -1.72
CA THR A 370 3.62 14.24 -0.50
C THR A 370 2.87 13.10 0.20
N ALA A 371 2.13 12.29 -0.56
CA ALA A 371 1.40 11.15 -0.04
C ALA A 371 2.33 10.09 0.56
N PHE A 372 3.50 9.85 -0.03
CA PHE A 372 4.55 9.00 0.54
C PHE A 372 5.00 9.52 1.91
N THR A 373 5.33 10.81 2.01
CA THR A 373 5.80 11.42 3.26
C THR A 373 4.73 11.31 4.36
N GLN A 374 3.46 11.55 4.01
CA GLN A 374 2.34 11.42 4.94
C GLN A 374 2.08 9.96 5.35
N ARG A 375 2.11 9.03 4.40
CA ARG A 375 1.84 7.60 4.60
C ARG A 375 2.74 6.95 5.63
N PHE A 376 4.01 7.36 5.66
CA PHE A 376 5.03 6.82 6.58
C PHE A 376 5.39 7.77 7.73
N ALA A 377 4.66 8.87 7.91
CA ALA A 377 4.94 9.85 8.96
C ALA A 377 4.86 9.29 10.39
N TYR A 378 4.21 8.12 10.59
CA TYR A 378 4.21 7.42 11.88
C TYR A 378 5.62 7.01 12.34
N LEU A 379 6.58 6.90 11.43
CA LEU A 379 7.99 6.67 11.76
C LEU A 379 8.61 7.86 12.49
N LEU A 380 8.00 9.05 12.43
CA LEU A 380 8.42 10.21 13.20
C LEU A 380 7.84 10.21 14.63
N HIS A 381 7.14 9.15 15.04
CA HIS A 381 6.58 9.06 16.38
C HIS A 381 7.66 9.18 17.46
N GLY A 382 7.48 10.11 18.39
CA GLY A 382 8.41 10.32 19.51
C GLY A 382 9.69 11.07 19.14
N ILE A 383 9.88 11.48 17.89
CA ILE A 383 11.02 12.32 17.49
C ILE A 383 10.82 13.74 17.99
N ASP A 384 11.83 14.27 18.67
CA ASP A 384 11.93 15.69 19.01
C ASP A 384 12.09 16.52 17.71
N LEU A 385 11.14 17.43 17.45
CA LEU A 385 11.09 18.22 16.22
C LEU A 385 12.27 19.18 16.09
N ASP A 386 12.91 19.54 17.20
CA ASP A 386 14.02 20.48 17.28
C ASP A 386 15.39 19.78 17.42
N ALA A 387 15.38 18.45 17.54
CA ALA A 387 16.56 17.61 17.37
C ALA A 387 16.81 17.28 15.89
N LYS A 388 18.05 16.91 15.56
CA LYS A 388 18.38 16.43 14.21
C LYS A 388 17.59 15.15 13.91
N ALA A 389 16.94 15.12 12.75
CA ALA A 389 16.25 13.92 12.31
C ALA A 389 17.26 12.79 11.99
N PRO A 390 16.90 11.52 12.20
CA PRO A 390 17.76 10.38 11.84
C PRO A 390 18.30 10.47 10.41
N GLY A 391 19.61 10.28 10.25
CA GLY A 391 20.28 10.39 8.95
C GLY A 391 20.37 11.80 8.36
N SER A 392 19.77 12.83 8.97
CA SER A 392 19.72 14.19 8.42
C SER A 392 20.56 15.18 9.22
N ARG A 393 21.07 16.21 8.53
CA ARG A 393 21.70 17.37 9.19
C ARG A 393 20.69 18.40 9.70
N TRP A 394 19.44 18.29 9.26
CA TRP A 394 18.35 19.21 9.61
C TRP A 394 17.55 18.67 10.80
N THR A 395 16.92 19.58 11.54
CA THR A 395 15.84 19.18 12.45
C THR A 395 14.59 18.85 11.66
N THR A 396 13.71 18.01 12.20
CA THR A 396 12.43 17.66 11.55
C THR A 396 11.62 18.92 11.25
N ARG A 397 11.55 19.86 12.19
CA ARG A 397 10.89 21.16 12.01
C ARG A 397 11.50 21.97 10.87
N SER A 398 12.82 22.20 10.93
CA SER A 398 13.52 23.02 9.94
C SER A 398 13.39 22.44 8.53
N LEU A 399 13.38 21.11 8.41
CA LEU A 399 13.19 20.41 7.15
C LEU A 399 11.78 20.63 6.59
N LEU A 400 10.73 20.43 7.39
CA LEU A 400 9.34 20.67 6.97
C LEU A 400 9.10 22.12 6.54
N GLU A 401 9.62 23.08 7.29
CA GLU A 401 9.57 24.50 6.94
C GLU A 401 10.37 24.83 5.67
N GLN A 402 11.51 24.16 5.48
CA GLN A 402 12.29 24.31 4.25
C GLN A 402 11.54 23.76 3.05
N MET A 403 10.84 22.62 3.19
CA MET A 403 10.00 22.07 2.12
C MET A 403 8.80 22.96 1.82
N GLU A 404 8.14 23.52 2.83
CA GLU A 404 7.10 24.53 2.62
C GLU A 404 7.62 25.72 1.78
N ARG A 405 8.78 26.28 2.14
CA ARG A 405 9.41 27.36 1.36
C ARG A 405 9.86 26.91 -0.02
N HIS A 406 10.17 25.62 -0.20
CA HIS A 406 10.65 25.09 -1.46
C HIS A 406 9.53 24.97 -2.50
N TYR A 407 8.30 24.66 -2.06
CA TYR A 407 7.12 24.60 -2.92
C TYR A 407 6.50 25.97 -3.22
N LYS A 408 6.68 26.95 -2.34
CA LYS A 408 6.24 28.35 -2.56
C LYS A 408 7.09 29.04 -3.61
#